data_AF-A0A2G9YRS6-F1
#
_entry.id   AF-A0A2G9YRS6-F1
#
_cell.length_a   1.000
_cell.length_b   1.000
_cell.length_c   1.000
_cell.angle_alpha   90.00
_cell.angle_beta   90.00
_cell.angle_gamma   90.00
#
_symmetry.space_group_name_H-M   'P 1'
#
loop_
_entity.id
_entity.type
_entity.pdbx_description
1 polymer ?
#
loop_
_entity_poly.entity_id
_entity_poly.type
_entity_poly.pdbx_seq_one_letter_code
_entity_poly.pdbx_strand_id
1 'polypeptide(L)'
;MHFSFIIWLSLLLAFGYALRYVLERTFFGNIYYVIVFPGVVVHELSHAFTCLISGAQIHSIKLFSRSGGQVTHSQSKIPILGPFLIAMAPIFGATAGLYLICRLFAPSFLNLPAFNFQFSQDLVGNFINHFLQNLKTLDWTNWQTYIFMYLVLSLSFAMSPSKEDLQNTFWSLIFIFVIFGILSLVVSLNFLKPILQFLGPFYIFGIGMEIMAIVVIGFFHAIQRMFKMI
;
A
#
# COMPACT_ATOMS: atom_id res chain seq x y z
N MET A 1 -5.89 17.61 -9.12
CA MET A 1 -5.06 17.13 -7.98
C MET A 1 -5.75 15.99 -7.22
N HIS A 2 -7.00 16.17 -6.74
CA HIS A 2 -7.69 15.14 -5.95
C HIS A 2 -8.01 13.85 -6.70
N PHE A 3 -8.57 13.94 -7.91
CA PHE A 3 -8.80 12.75 -8.76
C PHE A 3 -7.52 11.97 -9.07
N SER A 4 -6.42 12.69 -9.22
CA SER A 4 -5.15 12.08 -9.58
C SER A 4 -4.58 11.24 -8.43
N PHE A 5 -4.74 11.65 -7.17
CA PHE A 5 -4.39 10.81 -6.01
C PHE A 5 -5.11 9.45 -6.03
N ILE A 6 -6.41 9.45 -6.34
CA ILE A 6 -7.21 8.21 -6.42
C ILE A 6 -6.67 7.29 -7.52
N ILE A 7 -6.24 7.85 -8.66
CA ILE A 7 -5.59 7.06 -9.72
C ILE A 7 -4.30 6.42 -9.20
N TRP A 8 -3.44 7.18 -8.52
CA TRP A 8 -2.19 6.64 -7.98
C TRP A 8 -2.40 5.60 -6.88
N LEU A 9 -3.37 5.82 -6.00
CA LEU A 9 -3.80 4.82 -5.02
C LEU A 9 -4.30 3.55 -5.73
N SER A 10 -5.18 3.69 -6.73
CA SER A 10 -5.68 2.55 -7.52
C SER A 10 -4.56 1.80 -8.22
N LEU A 11 -3.54 2.49 -8.76
CA LEU A 11 -2.36 1.87 -9.36
C LEU A 11 -1.57 1.06 -8.31
N LEU A 12 -1.32 1.64 -7.13
CA LEU A 12 -0.66 0.95 -6.03
C LEU A 12 -1.43 -0.32 -5.62
N LEU A 13 -2.75 -0.22 -5.45
CA LEU A 13 -3.57 -1.38 -5.10
C LEU A 13 -3.56 -2.45 -6.21
N ALA A 14 -3.61 -2.03 -7.47
CA ALA A 14 -3.60 -2.92 -8.64
C ALA A 14 -2.26 -3.66 -8.79
N PHE A 15 -1.13 -2.96 -8.64
CA PHE A 15 0.19 -3.58 -8.67
C PHE A 15 0.43 -4.49 -7.46
N GLY A 16 -0.03 -4.12 -6.26
CA GLY A 16 -0.02 -5.01 -5.11
C GLY A 16 -0.82 -6.31 -5.34
N TYR A 17 -1.98 -6.20 -5.99
CA TYR A 17 -2.79 -7.38 -6.36
C TYR A 17 -2.10 -8.23 -7.44
N ALA A 18 -1.48 -7.60 -8.45
CA ALA A 18 -0.71 -8.29 -9.48
C ALA A 18 0.51 -9.01 -8.89
N LEU A 19 1.23 -8.36 -7.97
CA LEU A 19 2.35 -8.96 -7.25
C LEU A 19 1.90 -10.17 -6.43
N ARG A 20 0.74 -10.08 -5.76
CA ARG A 20 0.14 -11.22 -5.03
C ARG A 20 -0.11 -12.39 -5.98
N TYR A 21 -0.75 -12.13 -7.12
CA TYR A 21 -1.05 -13.15 -8.13
C TYR A 21 0.20 -13.84 -8.68
N VAL A 22 1.28 -13.08 -8.94
CA VAL A 22 2.55 -13.64 -9.39
C VAL A 22 3.18 -14.48 -8.27
N LEU A 23 3.26 -13.95 -7.05
CA LEU A 23 3.85 -14.65 -5.90
C LEU A 23 3.15 -15.98 -5.61
N GLU A 24 1.81 -16.00 -5.57
CA GLU A 24 1.00 -17.21 -5.33
C GLU A 24 1.21 -18.32 -6.39
N ARG A 25 1.60 -17.95 -7.62
CA ARG A 25 1.81 -18.88 -8.73
C ARG A 25 3.26 -19.32 -8.93
N THR A 26 4.18 -18.76 -8.15
CA THR A 26 5.60 -19.11 -8.22
C THR A 26 6.02 -20.04 -7.08
N PHE A 27 7.16 -20.71 -7.23
CA PHE A 27 7.74 -21.57 -6.20
C PHE A 27 8.11 -20.80 -4.92
N PHE A 28 8.15 -19.46 -4.96
CA PHE A 28 8.45 -18.59 -3.82
C PHE A 28 7.37 -18.61 -2.72
N GLY A 29 6.40 -19.54 -2.70
CA GLY A 29 5.30 -19.57 -1.72
C GLY A 29 5.73 -19.45 -0.25
N ASN A 30 6.88 -20.01 0.16
CA ASN A 30 7.39 -19.84 1.53
C ASN A 30 8.19 -18.53 1.73
N ILE A 31 8.83 -18.01 0.68
CA ILE A 31 9.59 -16.75 0.71
C ILE A 31 8.62 -15.55 0.65
N TYR A 32 7.50 -15.70 -0.05
CA TYR A 32 6.36 -14.80 -0.05
C TYR A 32 6.01 -14.38 1.37
N TYR A 33 5.89 -15.36 2.26
CA TYR A 33 5.57 -15.14 3.66
C TYR A 33 6.55 -14.19 4.35
N VAL A 34 7.85 -14.34 4.12
CA VAL A 34 8.87 -13.46 4.71
C VAL A 34 8.83 -12.06 4.09
N ILE A 35 8.60 -11.97 2.77
CA ILE A 35 8.53 -10.70 2.05
C ILE A 35 7.39 -9.82 2.58
N VAL A 36 6.21 -10.41 2.76
CA VAL A 36 4.99 -9.66 3.07
C VAL A 36 4.69 -9.54 4.56
N PHE A 37 5.40 -10.28 5.42
CA PHE A 37 5.06 -10.44 6.84
C PHE A 37 4.93 -9.10 7.60
N PRO A 38 5.91 -8.17 7.60
CA PRO A 38 5.78 -6.91 8.32
C PRO A 38 4.55 -6.10 7.89
N GLY A 39 4.29 -6.04 6.58
CA GLY A 39 3.13 -5.37 6.04
C GLY A 39 1.82 -6.00 6.51
N VAL A 40 1.70 -7.33 6.45
CA VAL A 40 0.50 -8.05 6.92
C VAL A 40 0.27 -7.82 8.41
N VAL A 41 1.32 -7.82 9.23
CA VAL A 41 1.18 -7.51 10.67
C VAL A 41 0.59 -6.11 10.85
N VAL A 42 1.11 -5.10 10.14
CA VAL A 42 0.57 -3.73 10.21
C VAL A 42 -0.87 -3.69 9.69
N HIS A 43 -1.20 -4.43 8.63
CA HIS A 43 -2.55 -4.53 8.07
C HIS A 43 -3.56 -5.01 9.12
N GLU A 44 -3.32 -6.18 9.71
CA GLU A 44 -4.23 -6.78 10.69
C GLU A 44 -4.31 -5.96 11.98
N LEU A 45 -3.19 -5.42 12.44
CA LEU A 45 -3.18 -4.54 13.62
C LEU A 45 -3.96 -3.25 13.37
N SER A 46 -4.01 -2.77 12.14
CA SER A 46 -4.82 -1.59 11.78
C SER A 46 -6.32 -1.88 11.88
N HIS A 47 -6.75 -3.06 11.40
CA HIS A 47 -8.12 -3.52 11.60
C HIS A 47 -8.45 -3.64 13.09
N ALA A 48 -7.59 -4.31 13.86
CA ALA A 48 -7.78 -4.48 15.30
C ALA A 48 -7.89 -3.12 16.03
N PHE A 49 -6.97 -2.18 15.74
CA PHE A 49 -6.99 -0.85 16.32
C PHE A 49 -8.30 -0.12 16.05
N THR A 50 -8.78 -0.16 14.81
CA THR A 50 -10.02 0.53 14.43
C THR A 50 -11.28 -0.18 14.95
N CYS A 51 -11.23 -1.51 15.12
CA CYS A 51 -12.29 -2.25 15.82
C CYS A 51 -12.45 -1.75 17.26
N LEU A 52 -11.33 -1.53 17.97
CA LEU A 52 -11.36 -1.00 19.35
C LEU A 52 -11.98 0.40 19.40
N ILE A 53 -11.59 1.29 18.49
CA ILE A 53 -12.14 2.67 18.42
C ILE A 53 -13.63 2.67 18.08
N SER A 54 -14.05 1.82 17.14
CA SER A 54 -15.44 1.75 16.69
C SER A 54 -16.35 0.94 17.64
N GLY A 55 -15.78 0.37 18.70
CA GLY A 55 -16.48 -0.45 19.68
C GLY A 55 -16.89 -1.83 19.14
N ALA A 56 -16.34 -2.27 18.01
CA ALA A 56 -16.49 -3.64 17.52
C ALA A 56 -15.71 -4.60 18.43
N GLN A 57 -16.37 -5.69 18.85
CA GLN A 57 -15.72 -6.71 19.66
C GLN A 57 -14.85 -7.60 18.79
N ILE A 58 -13.55 -7.69 19.10
CA ILE A 58 -12.63 -8.58 18.41
C ILE A 58 -12.77 -9.98 19.00
N HIS A 59 -13.03 -10.97 18.15
CA HIS A 59 -13.15 -12.38 18.53
C HIS A 59 -11.84 -13.14 18.35
N SER A 60 -11.11 -12.87 17.28
CA SER A 60 -9.78 -13.46 17.06
C SER A 60 -8.92 -12.57 16.17
N ILE A 61 -7.60 -12.62 16.41
CA ILE A 61 -6.59 -11.98 15.58
C ILE A 61 -5.62 -13.07 15.14
N LYS A 62 -5.52 -13.30 13.83
CA LYS A 62 -4.51 -14.13 13.21
C LYS A 62 -3.63 -13.21 12.39
N LEU A 63 -2.48 -12.83 12.92
CA LEU A 63 -1.55 -11.97 12.19
C LEU A 63 -0.95 -12.70 10.97
N PHE A 64 -0.93 -14.03 11.00
CA PHE A 64 -0.31 -14.80 9.95
C PHE A 64 -0.84 -16.23 9.87
N SER A 65 -1.29 -16.63 8.69
CA SER A 65 -1.66 -18.01 8.39
C SER A 65 -1.40 -18.33 6.91
N ARG A 66 -1.49 -19.61 6.53
CA ARG A 66 -1.34 -20.01 5.12
C ARG A 66 -2.36 -19.35 4.20
N SER A 67 -3.53 -19.01 4.73
CA SER A 67 -4.61 -18.29 4.03
C SER A 67 -4.53 -16.77 4.16
N GLY A 68 -3.50 -16.22 4.83
CA GLY A 68 -3.34 -14.79 5.09
C GLY A 68 -3.54 -14.40 6.56
N GLY A 69 -3.46 -13.09 6.84
CA GLY A 69 -3.91 -12.52 8.10
C GLY A 69 -5.44 -12.45 8.17
N GLN A 70 -6.00 -12.38 9.38
CA GLN A 70 -7.43 -12.19 9.58
C GLN A 70 -7.74 -11.63 10.98
N VAL A 71 -8.56 -10.59 11.04
CA VAL A 71 -9.23 -10.12 12.27
C VAL A 71 -10.72 -10.41 12.17
N THR A 72 -11.24 -11.29 13.05
CA THR A 72 -12.68 -11.51 13.15
C THR A 72 -13.27 -10.63 14.23
N HIS A 73 -14.33 -9.89 13.89
CA HIS A 73 -14.94 -8.92 14.80
C HIS A 73 -16.46 -8.86 14.62
N SER A 74 -17.16 -8.35 15.64
CA SER A 74 -18.59 -8.04 15.56
C SER A 74 -18.85 -6.82 14.68
N GLN A 75 -20.11 -6.50 14.43
CA GLN A 75 -20.45 -5.20 13.86
C GLN A 75 -19.98 -4.05 14.78
N SER A 76 -19.58 -2.95 14.16
CA SER A 76 -19.21 -1.71 14.85
C SER A 76 -20.42 -1.11 15.58
N LYS A 77 -20.17 -0.53 16.76
CA LYS A 77 -21.18 0.22 17.52
C LYS A 77 -21.45 1.61 16.92
N ILE A 78 -20.50 2.14 16.15
CA ILE A 78 -20.67 3.37 15.37
C ILE A 78 -21.26 3.00 14.01
N PRO A 79 -22.53 3.33 13.72
CA PRO A 79 -23.17 2.98 12.45
C PRO A 79 -22.54 3.79 11.31
N ILE A 80 -22.46 3.18 10.13
CA ILE A 80 -21.92 3.75 8.87
C ILE A 80 -20.42 4.09 8.93
N LEU A 81 -19.99 4.95 9.85
CA LEU A 81 -18.59 5.38 10.00
C LEU A 81 -17.68 4.27 10.51
N GLY A 82 -18.14 3.42 11.42
CA GLY A 82 -17.29 2.36 11.96
C GLY A 82 -16.88 1.30 10.95
N PRO A 83 -17.82 0.69 10.19
CA PRO A 83 -17.47 -0.23 9.10
C PRO A 83 -16.54 0.41 8.06
N PHE A 84 -16.78 1.68 7.75
CA PHE A 84 -15.93 2.48 6.86
C PHE A 84 -14.49 2.60 7.38
N LEU A 85 -14.33 3.03 8.64
CA LEU A 85 -13.02 3.18 9.26
C LEU A 85 -12.29 1.84 9.33
N ILE A 86 -12.98 0.75 9.71
CA ILE A 86 -12.41 -0.59 9.75
C ILE A 86 -11.91 -0.99 8.36
N ALA A 87 -12.70 -0.81 7.30
CA ALA A 87 -12.30 -1.16 5.94
C ALA A 87 -11.08 -0.36 5.45
N MET A 88 -10.99 0.92 5.81
CA MET A 88 -9.87 1.79 5.39
C MET A 88 -8.64 1.70 6.30
N ALA A 89 -8.77 1.04 7.45
CA ALA A 89 -7.72 1.02 8.47
C ALA A 89 -6.35 0.58 7.93
N PRO A 90 -6.23 -0.47 7.10
CA PRO A 90 -4.93 -0.90 6.60
C PRO A 90 -4.23 0.13 5.72
N ILE A 91 -4.97 0.92 4.93
CA ILE A 91 -4.38 1.99 4.11
C ILE A 91 -3.77 3.06 5.01
N PHE A 92 -4.50 3.49 6.05
CA PHE A 92 -4.00 4.48 7.01
C PHE A 92 -2.84 3.94 7.85
N GLY A 93 -2.93 2.71 8.33
CA GLY A 93 -1.88 2.09 9.14
C GLY A 93 -0.60 1.83 8.36
N ALA A 94 -0.70 1.32 7.12
CA ALA A 94 0.45 1.16 6.25
C ALA A 94 1.08 2.52 5.90
N THR A 95 0.26 3.57 5.68
CA THR A 95 0.77 4.93 5.45
C THR A 95 1.52 5.48 6.65
N ALA A 96 0.98 5.31 7.86
CA ALA A 96 1.66 5.68 9.10
C ALA A 96 2.94 4.86 9.31
N GLY A 97 2.91 3.57 8.98
CA GLY A 97 4.08 2.68 8.99
C GLY A 97 5.17 3.17 8.03
N LEU A 98 4.81 3.53 6.79
CA LEU A 98 5.73 4.08 5.79
C LEU A 98 6.42 5.35 6.29
N TYR A 99 5.66 6.25 6.92
CA TYR A 99 6.23 7.45 7.54
C TYR A 99 7.25 7.10 8.64
N LEU A 100 6.89 6.18 9.53
CA LEU A 100 7.74 5.76 10.64
C LEU A 100 9.04 5.13 10.14
N ILE A 101 8.97 4.17 9.20
CA ILE A 101 10.17 3.52 8.67
C ILE A 101 11.06 4.50 7.91
N CYS A 102 10.46 5.49 7.22
CA CYS A 102 11.21 6.52 6.52
C CYS A 102 12.00 7.38 7.51
N ARG A 103 11.35 7.82 8.58
CA ARG A 103 12.00 8.58 9.65
C ARG A 103 13.14 7.81 10.32
N LEU A 104 13.02 6.48 10.44
CA LEU A 104 14.01 5.64 11.12
C LEU A 104 15.17 5.20 10.21
N PHE A 105 14.91 4.87 8.95
CA PHE A 105 15.88 4.19 8.07
C PHE A 105 16.28 4.99 6.83
N ALA A 106 15.49 6.00 6.42
CA ALA A 106 15.76 6.81 5.23
C ALA A 106 15.30 8.27 5.43
N PRO A 107 15.81 9.00 6.44
CA PRO A 107 15.34 10.34 6.74
C PRO A 107 15.56 11.35 5.60
N SER A 108 16.53 11.10 4.71
CA SER A 108 16.73 11.88 3.47
C SER A 108 15.51 11.85 2.55
N PHE A 109 14.72 10.77 2.60
CA PHE A 109 13.53 10.58 1.79
C PHE A 109 12.37 11.51 2.23
N LEU A 110 12.37 11.98 3.49
CA LEU A 110 11.41 12.99 3.97
C LEU A 110 11.62 14.38 3.35
N ASN A 111 12.81 14.63 2.79
CA ASN A 111 13.16 15.91 2.16
C ASN A 111 12.97 15.89 0.63
N LEU A 112 12.39 14.81 0.09
CA LEU A 112 12.09 14.75 -1.33
C LEU A 112 11.11 15.85 -1.74
N PRO A 113 11.26 16.41 -2.95
CA PRO A 113 10.33 17.41 -3.45
C PRO A 113 8.91 16.81 -3.48
N ALA A 114 7.96 17.65 -3.08
CA ALA A 114 6.54 17.35 -3.16
C ALA A 114 6.17 16.79 -4.54
N PHE A 115 5.61 15.58 -4.58
CA PHE A 115 5.11 15.02 -5.82
C PHE A 115 3.76 15.64 -6.14
N ASN A 116 3.67 16.34 -7.28
CA ASN A 116 2.39 16.81 -7.76
C ASN A 116 1.69 15.66 -8.49
N PHE A 117 0.65 15.11 -7.87
CA PHE A 117 -0.15 14.04 -8.45
C PHE A 117 -0.81 14.39 -9.79
N GLN A 118 -0.76 15.64 -10.26
CA GLN A 118 -1.42 16.08 -11.47
C GLN A 118 -1.06 15.21 -12.69
N PHE A 119 -2.10 14.76 -13.39
CA PHE A 119 -1.96 13.93 -14.58
C PHE A 119 -1.30 14.74 -15.69
N SER A 120 -0.18 14.24 -16.19
CA SER A 120 0.54 14.77 -17.36
C SER A 120 0.23 13.92 -18.58
N GLN A 121 0.45 14.47 -19.79
CA GLN A 121 0.38 13.67 -21.01
C GLN A 121 1.41 12.53 -21.01
N ASP A 122 2.56 12.74 -20.36
CA ASP A 122 3.58 11.72 -20.13
C ASP A 122 3.52 11.19 -18.68
N LEU A 123 2.56 10.32 -18.39
CA LEU A 123 2.41 9.73 -17.06
C LEU A 123 3.56 8.75 -16.75
N VAL A 124 3.96 7.95 -17.74
CA VAL A 124 4.96 6.90 -17.57
C VAL A 124 6.36 7.49 -17.42
N GLY A 125 6.74 8.47 -18.25
CA GLY A 125 8.03 9.14 -18.12
C GLY A 125 8.15 9.88 -16.79
N ASN A 126 7.09 10.56 -16.35
CA ASN A 126 7.07 11.21 -15.04
C ASN A 126 7.20 10.20 -13.89
N PHE A 127 6.46 9.07 -13.95
CA PHE A 127 6.62 7.99 -12.98
C PHE A 127 8.08 7.51 -12.90
N ILE A 128 8.68 7.16 -14.04
CA ILE A 128 10.04 6.65 -14.12
C ILE A 128 11.03 7.68 -13.58
N ASN A 129 10.89 8.95 -13.98
CA ASN A 129 11.76 10.03 -13.53
C ASN A 129 11.71 10.22 -12.01
N HIS A 130 10.51 10.28 -11.43
CA HIS A 130 10.36 10.42 -9.98
C HIS A 130 10.82 9.17 -9.22
N PHE A 131 10.56 7.97 -9.74
CA PHE A 131 11.04 6.73 -9.14
C PHE A 131 12.58 6.67 -9.14
N LEU A 132 13.22 7.01 -10.27
CA LEU A 132 14.68 7.07 -10.38
C LEU A 132 15.28 8.18 -9.49
N GLN A 133 14.61 9.32 -9.35
CA GLN A 133 15.03 10.36 -8.41
C GLN A 133 14.98 9.85 -6.96
N ASN A 134 13.90 9.16 -6.58
CA ASN A 134 13.76 8.54 -5.26
C ASN A 134 14.85 7.50 -4.99
N LEU A 135 15.24 6.70 -5.99
CA LEU A 135 16.35 5.75 -5.86
C LEU A 135 17.71 6.44 -5.67
N LYS A 136 17.93 7.61 -6.30
CA LYS A 136 19.18 8.36 -6.19
C LYS A 136 19.38 9.02 -4.83
N THR A 137 18.34 9.25 -4.04
CA THR A 137 18.45 9.84 -2.70
C THR A 137 18.79 8.82 -1.60
N LEU A 138 18.78 7.53 -1.95
CA LEU A 138 19.15 6.46 -1.04
C LEU A 138 20.67 6.28 -0.99
N ASP A 139 21.18 6.02 0.21
CA ASP A 139 22.58 5.66 0.42
C ASP A 139 22.79 4.16 0.22
N TRP A 140 23.17 3.77 -0.99
CA TRP A 140 23.41 2.37 -1.37
C TRP A 140 24.57 1.70 -0.62
N THR A 141 25.37 2.45 0.13
CA THR A 141 26.44 1.87 0.96
C THR A 141 25.95 1.48 2.36
N ASN A 142 24.78 1.96 2.76
CA ASN A 142 24.21 1.74 4.08
C ASN A 142 23.25 0.55 4.08
N TRP A 143 23.44 -0.37 5.04
CA TRP A 143 22.57 -1.54 5.20
C TRP A 143 21.10 -1.17 5.49
N GLN A 144 20.87 -0.02 6.13
CA GLN A 144 19.54 0.49 6.47
C GLN A 144 18.68 0.73 5.22
N THR A 145 19.30 1.09 4.08
CA THR A 145 18.59 1.29 2.82
C THR A 145 17.93 0.02 2.32
N TYR A 146 18.57 -1.14 2.49
CA TYR A 146 17.97 -2.42 2.09
C TYR A 146 16.81 -2.82 3.00
N ILE A 147 16.91 -2.56 4.30
CA ILE A 147 15.78 -2.76 5.24
C ILE A 147 14.62 -1.82 4.89
N PHE A 148 14.93 -0.55 4.62
CA PHE A 148 13.93 0.43 4.19
C PHE A 148 13.19 -0.04 2.94
N MET A 149 13.90 -0.44 1.89
CA MET A 149 13.29 -0.93 0.65
C MET A 149 12.43 -2.17 0.86
N TYR A 150 12.92 -3.12 1.68
CA TYR A 150 12.16 -4.31 2.07
C TYR A 150 10.85 -3.93 2.79
N LEU A 151 10.91 -3.04 3.78
CA LEU A 151 9.74 -2.62 4.54
C LEU A 151 8.77 -1.78 3.70
N VAL A 152 9.27 -0.93 2.79
CA VAL A 152 8.43 -0.21 1.82
C VAL A 152 7.65 -1.19 0.96
N LEU A 153 8.32 -2.16 0.35
CA LEU A 153 7.67 -3.18 -0.47
C LEU A 153 6.63 -3.96 0.34
N SER A 154 6.98 -4.35 1.57
CA SER A 154 6.09 -5.09 2.45
C SER A 154 4.82 -4.29 2.80
N LEU A 155 4.98 -3.02 3.18
CA LEU A 155 3.89 -2.14 3.59
C LEU A 155 3.03 -1.69 2.40
N SER A 156 3.63 -1.34 1.26
CA SER A 156 2.87 -0.96 0.06
C SER A 156 2.05 -2.15 -0.45
N PHE A 157 2.64 -3.35 -0.47
CA PHE A 157 1.93 -4.58 -0.79
C PHE A 157 0.75 -4.81 0.15
N ALA A 158 0.95 -4.61 1.45
CA ALA A 158 -0.09 -4.80 2.44
C ALA A 158 -1.20 -3.74 2.39
N MET A 159 -1.04 -2.64 1.67
CA MET A 159 -2.18 -1.75 1.38
C MET A 159 -3.21 -2.41 0.44
N SER A 160 -2.79 -3.40 -0.35
CA SER A 160 -3.69 -4.12 -1.25
C SER A 160 -4.63 -5.04 -0.47
N PRO A 161 -5.95 -4.79 -0.49
CA PRO A 161 -6.92 -5.54 0.31
C PRO A 161 -6.98 -7.01 -0.11
N SER A 162 -7.31 -7.89 0.84
CA SER A 162 -7.68 -9.27 0.49
C SER A 162 -8.98 -9.30 -0.31
N LYS A 163 -9.35 -10.46 -0.87
CA LYS A 163 -10.65 -10.60 -1.58
C LYS A 163 -11.84 -10.29 -0.67
N GLU A 164 -11.75 -10.65 0.60
CA GLU A 164 -12.77 -10.39 1.62
C GLU A 164 -12.82 -8.89 1.95
N ASP A 165 -11.66 -8.27 2.14
CA ASP A 165 -11.57 -6.83 2.43
C ASP A 165 -11.99 -5.97 1.25
N LEU A 166 -11.74 -6.43 0.02
CA LEU A 166 -12.05 -5.68 -1.20
C LEU A 166 -13.55 -5.48 -1.38
N GLN A 167 -14.38 -6.47 -1.03
CA GLN A 167 -15.84 -6.32 -1.11
C GLN A 167 -16.34 -5.20 -0.18
N ASN A 168 -15.81 -5.13 1.04
CA ASN A 168 -16.17 -4.10 2.02
C ASN A 168 -15.52 -2.74 1.71
N THR A 169 -14.29 -2.77 1.20
CA THR A 169 -13.49 -1.60 0.80
C THR A 169 -14.06 -0.93 -0.44
N PHE A 170 -14.58 -1.68 -1.41
CA PHE A 170 -15.10 -1.13 -2.65
C PHE A 170 -16.25 -0.13 -2.40
N TRP A 171 -17.22 -0.51 -1.57
CA TRP A 171 -18.31 0.39 -1.17
C TRP A 171 -17.80 1.59 -0.36
N SER A 172 -16.81 1.37 0.50
CA SER A 172 -16.15 2.43 1.27
C SER A 172 -15.41 3.43 0.37
N LEU A 173 -14.76 2.97 -0.71
CA LEU A 173 -14.08 3.81 -1.69
C LEU A 173 -15.08 4.62 -2.53
N ILE A 174 -16.19 4.02 -2.96
CA ILE A 174 -17.27 4.75 -3.64
C ILE A 174 -17.83 5.84 -2.72
N PHE A 175 -18.08 5.50 -1.45
CA PHE A 175 -18.57 6.44 -0.46
C PHE A 175 -17.61 7.63 -0.27
N ILE A 176 -16.30 7.37 -0.15
CA ILE A 176 -15.27 8.43 -0.14
C ILE A 176 -15.35 9.26 -1.41
N PHE A 177 -15.37 8.62 -2.58
CA PHE A 177 -15.35 9.33 -3.85
C PHE A 177 -16.52 10.30 -3.99
N VAL A 178 -17.73 9.88 -3.58
CA VAL A 178 -18.94 10.71 -3.61
C VAL A 178 -18.83 11.85 -2.60
N ILE A 179 -18.51 11.55 -1.34
CA ILE A 179 -18.39 12.59 -0.30
C ILE A 179 -17.32 13.61 -0.67
N PHE A 180 -16.16 13.15 -1.10
CA PHE A 180 -15.03 13.99 -1.43
C PHE A 180 -15.30 14.81 -2.69
N GLY A 181 -16.00 14.23 -3.68
CA GLY A 181 -16.50 14.94 -4.84
C GLY A 181 -17.43 16.08 -4.46
N ILE A 182 -18.44 15.82 -3.63
CA ILE A 182 -19.39 16.83 -3.15
C ILE A 182 -18.67 17.91 -2.32
N LEU A 183 -17.83 17.52 -1.36
CA LEU A 183 -17.07 18.45 -0.53
C LEU A 183 -16.17 19.35 -1.37
N SER A 184 -15.59 18.83 -2.46
CA SER A 184 -14.77 19.64 -3.37
C SER A 184 -15.53 20.71 -4.15
N LEU A 185 -16.86 20.57 -4.29
CA LEU A 185 -17.73 21.59 -4.90
C LEU A 185 -18.06 22.73 -3.92
N VAL A 186 -18.06 22.44 -2.61
CA VAL A 186 -18.52 23.38 -1.57
C VAL A 186 -17.34 24.04 -0.86
N VAL A 187 -16.24 23.33 -0.66
CA VAL A 187 -15.08 23.77 0.12
C VAL A 187 -13.80 23.55 -0.66
N SER A 188 -12.91 24.56 -0.63
CA SER A 188 -11.56 24.39 -1.14
C SER A 188 -10.78 23.38 -0.31
N LEU A 189 -10.47 22.22 -0.88
CA LEU A 189 -9.70 21.15 -0.25
C LEU A 189 -8.18 21.41 -0.27
N ASN A 190 -7.78 22.68 -0.28
CA ASN A 190 -6.37 23.08 -0.30
C ASN A 190 -5.58 22.59 0.92
N PHE A 191 -6.25 22.41 2.07
CA PHE A 191 -5.64 21.88 3.28
C PHE A 191 -5.11 20.44 3.13
N LEU A 192 -5.58 19.69 2.13
CA LEU A 192 -5.10 18.33 1.83
C LEU A 192 -3.86 18.33 0.94
N LYS A 193 -3.54 19.44 0.26
CA LYS A 193 -2.40 19.49 -0.66
C LYS A 193 -1.07 19.12 0.02
N PRO A 194 -0.74 19.62 1.22
CA PRO A 194 0.50 19.25 1.89
C PRO A 194 0.56 17.76 2.23
N ILE A 195 -0.57 17.18 2.66
CA ILE A 195 -0.68 15.75 2.98
C ILE A 195 -0.45 14.93 1.71
N LEU A 196 -1.13 15.28 0.61
CA LEU A 196 -0.98 14.58 -0.67
C LEU A 196 0.45 14.70 -1.21
N GLN A 197 1.02 15.90 -1.20
CA GLN A 197 2.39 16.14 -1.63
C GLN A 197 3.42 15.35 -0.82
N PHE A 198 3.15 15.19 0.48
CA PHE A 198 3.95 14.37 1.38
C PHE A 198 3.82 12.87 1.06
N LEU A 199 2.61 12.38 0.77
CA LEU A 199 2.36 10.96 0.47
C LEU A 199 2.88 10.52 -0.91
N GLY A 200 2.94 11.43 -1.87
CA GLY A 200 3.26 11.10 -3.26
C GLY A 200 4.59 10.38 -3.48
N PRO A 201 5.73 10.83 -2.93
CA PRO A 201 7.00 10.11 -3.04
C PRO A 201 6.92 8.66 -2.55
N PHE A 202 6.18 8.41 -1.46
CA PHE A 202 5.99 7.06 -0.92
C PHE A 202 5.20 6.17 -1.87
N TYR A 203 4.12 6.68 -2.46
CA TYR A 203 3.27 5.90 -3.36
C TYR A 203 4.00 5.58 -4.66
N ILE A 204 4.72 6.55 -5.23
CA ILE A 204 5.54 6.33 -6.43
C ILE A 204 6.62 5.28 -6.14
N PHE A 205 7.28 5.39 -4.99
CA PHE A 205 8.31 4.44 -4.61
C PHE A 205 7.76 3.05 -4.34
N GLY A 206 6.63 2.93 -3.63
CA GLY A 206 5.93 1.66 -3.39
C GLY A 206 5.52 0.97 -4.70
N ILE A 207 4.87 1.70 -5.62
CA ILE A 207 4.51 1.17 -6.95
C ILE A 207 5.76 0.70 -7.71
N GLY A 208 6.84 1.48 -7.69
CA GLY A 208 8.08 1.10 -8.36
C GLY A 208 8.73 -0.15 -7.77
N MET A 209 8.73 -0.28 -6.44
CA MET A 209 9.22 -1.48 -5.75
C MET A 209 8.37 -2.71 -6.09
N GLU A 210 7.05 -2.58 -6.18
CA GLU A 210 6.14 -3.66 -6.58
C GLU A 210 6.36 -4.09 -8.04
N ILE A 211 6.50 -3.13 -8.96
CA ILE A 211 6.81 -3.40 -10.37
C ILE A 211 8.15 -4.14 -10.48
N MET A 212 9.19 -3.67 -9.78
CA MET A 212 10.49 -4.33 -9.76
C MET A 212 10.38 -5.77 -9.24
N ALA A 213 9.65 -5.99 -8.14
CA ALA A 213 9.41 -7.32 -7.60
C ALA A 213 8.69 -8.23 -8.61
N ILE A 214 7.63 -7.73 -9.28
CA ILE A 214 6.90 -8.47 -10.33
C ILE A 214 7.85 -8.89 -11.45
N VAL A 215 8.68 -7.97 -11.96
CA VAL A 215 9.62 -8.24 -13.05
C VAL A 215 10.64 -9.30 -12.64
N VAL A 216 11.24 -9.16 -11.47
CA VAL A 216 12.26 -10.11 -10.96
C VAL A 216 11.65 -11.49 -10.77
N ILE A 217 10.51 -11.59 -10.07
CA ILE A 217 9.86 -12.88 -9.79
C ILE A 217 9.34 -13.53 -11.09
N GLY A 218 8.76 -12.73 -11.99
CA GLY A 218 8.27 -13.19 -13.28
C GLY A 218 9.39 -13.75 -14.16
N PHE A 219 10.55 -13.10 -14.17
CA PHE A 219 11.75 -13.59 -14.87
C PHE A 219 12.20 -14.95 -14.35
N PHE A 220 12.33 -15.11 -13.03
CA PHE A 220 12.69 -16.41 -12.43
C PHE A 220 11.64 -17.50 -12.73
N HIS A 221 10.35 -17.15 -12.74
CA HIS A 221 9.29 -18.09 -13.12
C HIS A 221 9.41 -18.56 -14.58
N ALA A 222 9.70 -17.65 -15.50
CA ALA A 222 9.86 -17.96 -16.92
C ALA A 222 11.03 -18.94 -17.15
N ILE A 223 12.19 -18.65 -16.53
CA ILE A 223 13.36 -19.54 -16.58
C ILE A 223 13.01 -20.93 -16.05
N GLN A 224 12.35 -21.01 -14.90
CA GLN A 224 11.98 -22.29 -14.30
C GLN A 224 11.05 -23.11 -15.20
N ARG A 225 10.10 -22.47 -15.89
CA ARG A 225 9.22 -23.17 -16.85
C ARG A 225 9.99 -23.76 -18.02
N MET A 226 11.00 -23.05 -18.53
CA MET A 226 11.84 -23.54 -19.61
C MET A 226 12.57 -24.84 -19.22
N PHE A 227 13.11 -24.91 -17.99
CA PHE A 227 13.79 -26.11 -17.51
C PHE A 227 12.87 -27.30 -17.21
N LYS A 228 11.57 -27.11 -17.00
CA LYS A 228 10.61 -28.21 -16.80
C LYS A 228 10.09 -28.81 -18.12
N MET A 229 10.36 -28.18 -19.26
CA MET A 229 9.95 -28.65 -20.59
C MET A 229 11.05 -29.43 -21.33
N ILE A 230 12.26 -29.48 -20.76
CA ILE A 230 13.42 -30.26 -21.22
C ILE A 230 13.50 -31.53 -20.38
#